data_AF-A0A8H7KML6-F1
#
_entry.id   AF-A0A8H7KML6-F1
#
_cell.length_a   1.000
_cell.length_b   1.000
_cell.length_c   1.000
_cell.angle_alpha   90.00
_cell.angle_beta   90.00
_cell.angle_gamma   90.00
#
_symmetry.space_group_name_H-M   'P 1'
#
loop_
_entity.id
_entity.type
_entity.pdbx_description
1 polymer ?
#
loop_
_entity_poly.entity_id
_entity_poly.type
_entity_poly.pdbx_seq_one_letter_code
_entity_poly.pdbx_strand_id
1 'polypeptide(L)'
;MELFFVSIQPVGSQITTGTSIAGTTWNLWSGPNSNWHVYSFVATSQINDFNVDLKAFFDFLVANEGVSSSQACFSSPTRAM
;
A
#
# COMPACT_ATOMS: atom_id res chain seq x y z
N MET A 1 -20.11 16.26 21.98
CA MET A 1 -19.40 15.02 22.38
C MET A 1 -19.70 13.98 21.32
N GLU A 2 -18.84 13.90 20.30
CA GLU A 2 -18.62 12.69 19.51
C GLU A 2 -17.11 12.71 19.24
N LEU A 3 -16.38 11.95 20.07
CA LEU A 3 -14.98 11.68 19.82
C LEU A 3 -14.97 10.68 18.66
N PHE A 4 -14.82 11.18 17.44
CA PHE A 4 -14.37 10.37 16.33
C PHE A 4 -12.97 9.87 16.71
N PHE A 5 -12.89 8.69 17.33
CA PHE A 5 -11.70 7.87 17.19
C PHE A 5 -11.62 7.61 15.68
N VAL A 6 -10.81 8.40 14.97
CA VAL A 6 -10.48 8.12 13.59
C VAL A 6 -9.82 6.75 13.62
N SER A 7 -10.58 5.70 13.30
CA SER A 7 -10.02 4.40 13.03
C SER A 7 -8.98 4.60 11.93
N ILE A 8 -7.71 4.41 12.28
CA ILE A 8 -6.58 4.53 11.36
C ILE A 8 -6.69 3.40 10.35
N GLN A 9 -7.35 3.67 9.22
CA GLN A 9 -7.58 2.71 8.15
C GLN A 9 -7.11 3.25 6.81
N PRO A 10 -6.71 2.39 5.86
CA PRO A 10 -6.30 2.81 4.54
C PRO A 10 -7.41 3.52 3.76
N VAL A 11 -7.03 4.25 2.71
CA VAL A 11 -7.99 4.86 1.77
C VAL A 11 -8.77 3.76 1.05
N GLY A 12 -10.09 3.95 0.94
CA GLY A 12 -10.96 3.08 0.17
C GLY A 12 -11.43 1.86 0.95
N SER A 13 -11.48 0.72 0.27
CA SER A 13 -11.95 -0.55 0.84
C SER A 13 -10.93 -1.66 0.63
N GLN A 14 -10.94 -2.65 1.52
CA GLN A 14 -10.15 -3.86 1.36
C GLN A 14 -10.63 -4.65 0.15
N ILE A 15 -9.73 -4.94 -0.79
CA ILE A 15 -10.04 -5.65 -2.03
C ILE A 15 -9.54 -7.09 -2.03
N THR A 16 -8.40 -7.36 -1.37
CA THR A 16 -7.82 -8.71 -1.27
C THR A 16 -7.20 -8.91 0.11
N THR A 17 -7.29 -10.14 0.64
CA THR A 17 -6.63 -10.55 1.88
C THR A 17 -5.61 -11.65 1.63
N GLY A 18 -4.60 -11.74 2.49
CA GLY A 18 -3.66 -12.86 2.46
C GLY A 18 -2.67 -12.85 1.29
N THR A 19 -2.44 -11.71 0.64
CA THR A 19 -1.51 -11.61 -0.49
C THR A 19 -0.08 -11.77 0.00
N SER A 20 0.65 -12.76 -0.52
CA SER A 20 2.06 -12.98 -0.19
C SER A 20 2.97 -12.19 -1.14
N ILE A 21 3.71 -11.22 -0.61
CA ILE A 21 4.67 -10.40 -1.37
C ILE A 21 5.92 -10.24 -0.51
N ALA A 22 7.09 -10.51 -1.11
CA ALA A 22 8.40 -10.35 -0.48
C ALA A 22 8.52 -11.03 0.92
N GLY A 23 7.93 -12.22 1.07
CA GLY A 23 7.99 -13.01 2.31
C GLY A 23 7.06 -12.52 3.43
N THR A 24 6.18 -11.55 3.16
CA THR A 24 5.19 -11.04 4.11
C THR A 24 3.77 -11.21 3.55
N THR A 25 2.79 -11.37 4.45
CA THR A 25 1.37 -11.45 4.09
C THR A 25 0.69 -10.10 4.28
N TRP A 26 -0.05 -9.66 3.25
CA TRP A 26 -0.66 -8.34 3.17
C TRP A 26 -2.17 -8.42 2.93
N ASN A 27 -2.91 -7.50 3.53
CA ASN A 27 -4.25 -7.13 3.11
C ASN A 27 -4.14 -5.91 2.21
N LEU A 28 -4.66 -6.01 0.99
CA LEU A 28 -4.64 -4.93 0.00
C LEU A 28 -5.93 -4.13 0.08
N TRP A 29 -5.76 -2.82 0.22
CA TRP A 29 -6.82 -1.82 0.15
C TRP A 29 -6.63 -0.96 -1.07
N SER A 30 -7.73 -0.54 -1.67
CA SER A 30 -7.75 0.30 -2.87
C SER A 30 -8.88 1.31 -2.77
N GLY A 31 -8.60 2.54 -3.23
CA GLY A 31 -9.63 3.55 -3.40
C GLY A 31 -9.16 4.83 -4.06
N PRO A 32 -10.11 5.65 -4.54
CA PRO A 32 -9.81 6.97 -5.06
C PRO A 32 -9.43 7.93 -3.92
N ASN A 33 -8.42 8.77 -4.15
CA ASN A 33 -8.06 9.91 -3.33
C ASN A 33 -7.91 11.15 -4.23
N SER A 34 -9.01 11.91 -4.36
CA SER A 34 -9.10 13.07 -5.23
C SER A 34 -8.63 12.73 -6.67
N ASN A 35 -7.44 13.14 -7.07
CA ASN A 35 -6.89 12.93 -8.41
C ASN A 35 -6.10 11.62 -8.58
N TRP A 36 -5.88 10.88 -7.50
CA TRP A 36 -5.05 9.68 -7.49
C TRP A 36 -5.85 8.44 -7.15
N HIS A 37 -5.42 7.29 -7.65
CA HIS A 37 -5.87 6.00 -7.18
C HIS A 37 -4.81 5.44 -6.22
N VAL A 38 -5.21 5.08 -5.01
CA VAL A 38 -4.29 4.69 -3.93
C VAL A 38 -4.42 3.20 -3.67
N TYR A 39 -3.29 2.51 -3.65
CA TYR A 39 -3.17 1.14 -3.15
C TYR A 39 -2.42 1.14 -1.83
N SER A 40 -2.90 0.38 -0.86
CA SER A 40 -2.28 0.26 0.46
C SER A 40 -2.13 -1.20 0.85
N PHE A 41 -0.89 -1.63 1.06
CA PHE A 41 -0.55 -2.95 1.57
C PHE A 41 -0.43 -2.88 3.10
N VAL A 42 -1.34 -3.54 3.81
CA VAL A 42 -1.34 -3.60 5.27
C VAL A 42 -0.86 -4.97 5.74
N ALA A 43 0.24 -5.01 6.49
CA ALA A 43 0.76 -6.27 7.00
C ALA A 43 -0.23 -6.92 7.97
N THR A 44 -0.41 -8.24 7.90
CA THR A 44 -1.33 -8.96 8.81
C THR A 44 -0.78 -9.12 10.23
N SER A 45 0.48 -8.76 10.45
CA SER A 45 1.16 -8.80 11.75
C SER A 45 2.17 -7.66 11.86
N GLN A 46 2.56 -7.30 13.08
CA GLN A 46 3.58 -6.28 13.32
C GLN A 46 4.94 -6.71 12.74
N ILE A 47 5.60 -5.78 12.05
CA ILE A 47 6.93 -5.93 11.48
C ILE A 47 7.82 -4.89 12.15
N ASN A 48 8.83 -5.35 12.89
CA ASN A 48 9.77 -4.45 13.58
C ASN A 48 10.96 -4.07 12.70
N ASP A 49 11.32 -4.94 11.76
CA ASP A 49 12.41 -4.75 10.79
C ASP A 49 11.89 -5.06 9.40
N PHE A 50 11.94 -4.09 8.50
CA PHE A 50 11.42 -4.21 7.13
C PHE A 50 12.53 -3.95 6.13
N ASN A 51 12.97 -5.02 5.44
CA ASN A 51 13.96 -4.97 4.38
C ASN A 51 13.52 -5.87 3.23
N VAL A 52 12.96 -5.27 2.18
CA VAL A 52 12.42 -5.97 1.02
C VAL A 52 12.70 -5.20 -0.26
N ASP A 53 12.64 -5.90 -1.40
CA ASP A 53 12.63 -5.26 -2.71
C ASP A 53 11.24 -4.66 -2.99
N LEU A 54 11.16 -3.33 -3.02
CA LEU A 54 9.94 -2.60 -3.34
C LEU A 54 9.42 -2.90 -4.75
N LYS A 55 10.28 -3.34 -5.67
CA LYS A 55 9.87 -3.72 -7.03
C LYS A 55 8.81 -4.82 -7.02
N ALA A 56 8.87 -5.74 -6.06
CA ALA A 56 7.89 -6.83 -5.93
C ALA A 56 6.44 -6.33 -5.76
N PHE A 57 6.25 -5.18 -5.12
CA PHE A 57 4.92 -4.58 -4.93
C PHE A 57 4.42 -3.93 -6.22
N PHE A 58 5.29 -3.25 -6.96
CA PHE A 58 4.94 -2.67 -8.26
C PHE A 58 4.63 -3.77 -9.29
N ASP A 59 5.43 -4.83 -9.33
CA ASP A 59 5.19 -5.97 -10.21
C ASP A 59 3.83 -6.61 -9.91
N PHE A 60 3.45 -6.73 -8.62
CA PHE A 60 2.12 -7.17 -8.23
C PHE A 60 1.02 -6.25 -8.78
N LEU A 61 1.16 -4.92 -8.63
CA LEU A 61 0.16 -3.96 -9.10
C LEU A 61 0.01 -3.96 -10.63
N VAL A 62 1.12 -4.08 -11.36
CA VAL A 62 1.09 -4.19 -12.83
C VAL A 62 0.39 -5.48 -13.27
N ALA A 63 0.69 -6.59 -12.60
CA ALA A 63 0.14 -7.89 -12.96
C ALA A 63 -1.35 -8.08 -12.58
N ASN A 64 -1.80 -7.47 -11.48
CA ASN A 64 -3.12 -7.77 -10.90
C ASN A 64 -4.08 -6.59 -10.89
N GLU A 65 -3.58 -5.36 -10.81
CA GLU A 65 -4.42 -4.16 -10.58
C GLU A 65 -4.46 -3.22 -11.80
N GLY A 66 -3.86 -3.62 -12.93
CA GLY A 66 -3.91 -2.86 -14.18
C GLY A 66 -3.10 -1.57 -14.16
N VAL A 67 -2.15 -1.44 -13.22
CA VAL A 67 -1.24 -0.29 -13.16
C VAL A 67 -0.29 -0.32 -14.36
N SER A 68 -0.17 0.81 -15.08
CA SER A 68 0.69 0.87 -16.26
C SER A 68 2.17 0.73 -15.88
N SER A 69 2.89 -0.14 -16.58
CA SER A 69 4.34 -0.35 -16.41
C SER A 69 5.18 0.88 -16.78
N SER A 70 4.58 1.90 -17.40
CA SER A 70 5.24 3.16 -17.78
C SER A 70 5.19 4.25 -16.71
N GLN A 71 4.59 4.00 -15.54
CA GLN A 71 4.52 4.98 -14.46
C GLN A 71 5.91 5.18 -13.82
N ALA A 72 6.36 6.44 -13.74
CA ALA A 72 7.62 6.79 -13.09
C ALA A 72 7.47 6.74 -11.56
N CYS A 73 8.35 6.01 -10.87
CA CYS A 73 8.41 6.00 -9.41
C CYS A 73 8.94 7.35 -8.91
N PHE A 74 8.10 8.11 -8.20
CA PHE A 74 8.50 9.35 -7.53
C PHE A 74 8.44 9.15 -6.02
N SER A 75 9.58 8.87 -5.39
CA SER A 75 9.71 8.94 -3.93
C SER A 75 10.27 10.31 -3.55
N SER A 76 9.66 10.99 -2.57
CA SER A 76 10.28 12.20 -2.02
C SER A 76 11.59 11.83 -1.33
N PRO A 77 12.71 12.53 -1.60
CA PRO A 77 13.89 12.36 -0.79
C PRO A 77 13.56 12.85 0.62
N THR A 78 13.69 11.98 1.62
CA THR A 78 13.50 12.33 3.02
C THR A 78 14.50 13.42 3.38
N ARG A 79 14.01 14.67 3.52
CA ARG A 79 14.84 15.77 4.01
C ARG A 79 14.97 15.60 5.52
N ALA A 80 16.11 15.07 5.96
CA ALA A 80 16.50 15.13 7.37
C ALA A 80 16.53 16.61 7.80
N MET A 81 15.75 16.94 8.82
CA MET A 81 15.92 18.15 9.63
C MET A 81 16.46 17.73 10.99
#